data_AF-A0A1F6VMA0-F1
#
_entry.id   AF-A0A1F6VMA0-F1
#
_cell.length_a   1.000
_cell.length_b   1.000
_cell.length_c   1.000
_cell.angle_alpha   90.00
_cell.angle_beta   90.00
_cell.angle_gamma   90.00
#
_symmetry.space_group_name_H-M   'P 1'
#
loop_
_entity.id
_entity.type
_entity.pdbx_description
1 polymer ?
#
loop_
_entity_poly.entity_id
_entity_poly.type
_entity_poly.pdbx_seq_one_letter_code
_entity_poly.pdbx_strand_id
1 'polypeptide(L)'
;MINPNSVISSQNDREREHCRIVSLNPTLKTIDELFQDLIKEAATPLKGFFRQPPKSDLFSQKEIGFIANQCSFDNGSYGFGLDYGYYMKIYRSYELCLVEGYEAFIDYVDMEKEKGKSSAKKLFKDERFRKIRDLVNCDTSPHPKVRDLLFLTVDPMYPMWKDFATVVFVNQKSTAESFKCYFNNVHKLKTEAVIGRPKNKKEREEYAEIFRKLESRELDIVFVSKVIKEDEEDKETKADMVIHFSMPKRKVWRIARSNIAAKSKYIRGGQVYFICLNHDFDKAPYMSSFPWPKKKKKTNQIELF
;
A
#
# COMPACT_ATOMS: atom_id res chain seq x y z
N MET A 1 16.88 25.12 -15.77
CA MET A 1 16.54 23.72 -16.10
C MET A 1 17.24 22.82 -15.08
N ILE A 2 16.49 22.20 -14.17
CA ILE A 2 17.05 21.37 -13.10
C ILE A 2 17.15 19.93 -13.62
N ASN A 3 18.35 19.36 -13.53
CA ASN A 3 18.66 17.99 -13.96
C ASN A 3 17.94 16.97 -13.04
N PRO A 4 16.96 16.18 -13.55
CA PRO A 4 16.13 15.28 -12.73
C PRO A 4 16.86 14.05 -12.18
N ASN A 5 18.16 13.90 -12.45
CA ASN A 5 18.96 12.74 -12.04
C ASN A 5 19.89 12.98 -10.85
N SER A 6 19.78 14.11 -10.14
CA SER A 6 20.64 14.45 -9.00
C SER A 6 19.93 14.38 -7.64
N VAL A 7 19.06 13.40 -7.42
CA VAL A 7 18.73 13.00 -6.04
C VAL A 7 19.83 12.05 -5.57
N ILE A 8 20.93 12.64 -5.13
CA ILE A 8 21.98 11.95 -4.38
C ILE A 8 21.31 11.43 -3.10
N SER A 9 20.91 10.16 -3.08
CA SER A 9 20.54 9.49 -1.83
C SER A 9 21.83 9.39 -1.01
N SER A 10 22.02 10.33 -0.09
CA SER A 10 23.13 10.30 0.84
C SER A 10 23.07 9.01 1.65
N GLN A 11 24.22 8.44 2.02
CA GLN A 11 24.28 7.22 2.84
C GLN A 11 23.48 7.34 4.15
N ASN A 12 23.23 8.57 4.64
CA ASN A 12 22.40 8.87 5.81
C ASN A 12 20.93 8.49 5.66
N ASP A 13 20.37 8.42 4.45
CA ASP A 13 18.95 8.03 4.26
C ASP A 13 18.69 6.58 4.69
N ARG A 14 19.71 5.72 4.69
CA ARG A 14 19.56 4.29 5.03
C ARG A 14 19.55 4.01 6.53
N GLU A 15 20.06 4.90 7.37
CA GLU A 15 20.13 4.67 8.82
C GLU A 15 18.80 4.92 9.54
N ARG A 16 17.89 5.68 8.91
CA ARG A 16 16.56 6.03 9.45
C ARG A 16 15.40 5.25 8.86
N GLU A 17 15.63 4.53 7.76
CA GLU A 17 14.61 3.78 7.03
C GLU A 17 14.67 2.30 7.43
N HIS A 18 13.59 1.82 8.04
CA HIS A 18 13.47 0.46 8.56
C HIS A 18 12.38 -0.30 7.84
N CYS A 19 12.61 -1.56 7.50
CA CYS A 19 11.58 -2.42 6.90
C CYS A 19 11.23 -3.56 7.86
N ARG A 20 9.97 -3.59 8.28
CA ARG A 20 9.39 -4.67 9.08
C ARG A 20 8.73 -5.66 8.14
N ILE A 21 9.34 -6.82 7.97
CA ILE A 21 8.77 -7.92 7.19
C ILE A 21 7.83 -8.70 8.10
N VAL A 22 6.53 -8.59 7.83
CA VAL A 22 5.46 -9.22 8.61
C VAL A 22 5.10 -10.56 8.00
N SER A 23 5.10 -11.62 8.79
CA SER A 23 4.68 -12.93 8.31
C SER A 23 3.15 -13.05 8.25
N LEU A 24 2.66 -13.81 7.26
CA LEU A 24 1.26 -14.24 7.18
C LEU A 24 0.94 -15.06 8.44
N ASN A 25 -0.16 -14.73 9.14
CA ASN A 25 -0.71 -15.60 10.19
C ASN A 25 -1.41 -16.83 9.55
N PRO A 26 -1.77 -17.87 10.30
CA PRO A 26 -2.41 -19.06 9.74
C PRO A 26 -3.67 -18.78 8.92
N THR A 27 -4.53 -17.87 9.38
CA THR A 27 -5.74 -17.45 8.68
C THR A 27 -5.41 -16.83 7.32
N LEU A 28 -4.48 -15.87 7.29
CA LEU A 28 -4.10 -15.15 6.09
C LEU A 28 -3.35 -16.05 5.10
N LYS A 29 -2.60 -17.05 5.56
CA LYS A 29 -2.03 -18.10 4.68
C LYS A 29 -3.13 -18.91 3.99
N THR A 30 -4.16 -19.30 4.73
CA THR A 30 -5.29 -20.03 4.15
C THR A 30 -6.04 -19.17 3.13
N ILE A 31 -6.24 -17.89 3.44
CA ILE A 31 -6.83 -16.91 2.52
C ILE A 31 -5.96 -16.73 1.26
N ASP A 32 -4.64 -16.65 1.43
CA ASP A 32 -3.66 -16.52 0.36
C ASP A 32 -3.76 -17.69 -0.63
N GLU A 33 -3.75 -18.92 -0.13
CA GLU A 33 -3.90 -20.15 -0.93
C GLU A 33 -5.22 -20.15 -1.72
N LEU A 34 -6.34 -19.83 -1.06
CA LEU A 34 -7.66 -19.77 -1.71
C LEU A 34 -7.71 -18.71 -2.82
N PHE A 35 -7.07 -17.55 -2.60
CA PHE A 35 -6.98 -16.51 -3.64
C PHE A 35 -6.07 -16.91 -4.79
N GLN A 36 -4.94 -17.59 -4.53
CA GLN A 36 -4.06 -18.09 -5.59
C GLN A 36 -4.79 -19.07 -6.51
N ASP A 37 -5.58 -19.98 -5.94
CA ASP A 37 -6.42 -20.90 -6.71
C ASP A 37 -7.45 -20.15 -7.58
N LEU A 38 -8.14 -19.15 -7.00
CA LEU A 38 -9.09 -18.30 -7.73
C LEU A 38 -8.41 -17.54 -8.88
N ILE A 39 -7.25 -16.96 -8.63
CA ILE A 39 -6.48 -16.20 -9.62
C ILE A 39 -6.04 -17.09 -10.75
N LYS A 40 -5.49 -18.27 -10.45
CA LYS A 40 -5.02 -19.23 -11.45
C LYS A 40 -6.14 -19.66 -12.39
N GLU A 41 -7.31 -19.97 -11.84
CA GLU A 41 -8.48 -20.32 -12.64
C GLU A 41 -8.93 -19.13 -13.51
N ALA A 42 -9.04 -17.93 -12.92
CA ALA A 42 -9.48 -16.73 -13.64
C ALA A 42 -8.47 -16.26 -14.70
N ALA A 43 -7.18 -16.52 -14.51
CA ALA A 43 -6.12 -16.15 -15.44
C ALA A 43 -6.08 -17.07 -16.67
N THR A 44 -6.49 -18.34 -16.52
CA THR A 44 -6.42 -19.36 -17.58
C THR A 44 -7.04 -18.90 -18.92
N PRO A 45 -8.30 -18.43 -18.99
CA PRO A 45 -8.88 -17.95 -20.25
C PRO A 45 -8.15 -16.72 -20.80
N LEU A 46 -7.58 -15.86 -19.95
CA LEU A 46 -6.91 -14.62 -20.34
C LEU A 46 -5.51 -14.84 -20.92
N LYS A 47 -4.86 -15.96 -20.60
CA LYS A 47 -3.57 -16.31 -21.21
C LYS A 47 -3.67 -16.47 -22.73
N GLY A 48 -4.86 -16.75 -23.26
CA GLY A 48 -5.13 -16.82 -24.70
C GLY A 48 -4.88 -15.52 -25.47
N PHE A 49 -4.81 -14.37 -24.79
CA PHE A 49 -4.46 -13.09 -25.43
C PHE A 49 -2.99 -12.99 -25.84
N PHE A 50 -2.11 -13.82 -25.26
CA PHE A 50 -0.67 -13.72 -25.48
C PHE A 50 -0.19 -14.83 -26.40
N ARG A 51 0.59 -14.47 -27.43
CA ARG A 51 1.27 -15.45 -28.30
C ARG A 51 2.23 -16.35 -27.51
N GLN A 52 2.87 -15.79 -26.49
CA GLN A 52 3.63 -16.54 -25.50
C GLN A 52 2.98 -16.32 -24.14
N PRO A 53 2.32 -17.35 -23.58
CA PRO A 53 1.60 -17.21 -22.32
C PRO A 53 2.53 -16.74 -21.18
N PRO A 54 2.08 -15.79 -20.34
CA PRO A 54 2.80 -15.39 -19.14
C PRO A 54 3.06 -16.59 -18.23
N LYS A 55 4.26 -16.62 -17.63
CA LYS A 55 4.64 -17.66 -16.66
C LYS A 55 3.91 -17.52 -15.32
N SER A 56 3.49 -16.31 -14.97
CA SER A 56 2.76 -15.98 -13.74
C SER A 56 1.25 -15.92 -14.01
N ASP A 57 0.45 -16.35 -13.03
CA ASP A 57 -1.01 -16.14 -13.04
C ASP A 57 -1.40 -14.75 -12.52
N LEU A 58 -0.51 -14.09 -11.78
CA LEU A 58 -0.60 -12.67 -11.46
C LEU A 58 0.01 -11.87 -12.61
N PHE A 59 -0.84 -11.36 -13.50
CA PHE A 59 -0.44 -10.50 -14.60
C PHE A 59 0.12 -9.16 -14.10
N SER A 60 1.21 -8.72 -14.71
CA SER A 60 1.80 -7.40 -14.52
C SER A 60 0.86 -6.30 -15.01
N GLN A 61 1.10 -5.06 -14.58
CA GLN A 61 0.31 -3.90 -15.02
C GLN A 61 0.34 -3.70 -16.55
N LYS A 62 1.44 -4.06 -17.20
CA LYS A 62 1.56 -4.00 -18.67
C LYS A 62 0.67 -5.06 -19.33
N GLU A 63 0.67 -6.27 -18.80
CA GLU A 63 -0.16 -7.38 -19.30
C GLU A 63 -1.65 -7.10 -19.08
N ILE A 64 -2.03 -6.59 -17.90
CA ILE A 64 -3.40 -6.14 -17.61
C ILE A 64 -3.83 -5.06 -18.60
N GLY A 65 -2.98 -4.06 -18.86
CA GLY A 65 -3.28 -3.00 -19.84
C GLY A 65 -3.42 -3.53 -21.28
N PHE A 66 -2.59 -4.51 -21.65
CA PHE A 66 -2.70 -5.18 -22.94
C PHE A 66 -4.04 -5.92 -23.09
N ILE A 67 -4.41 -6.76 -22.10
CA ILE A 67 -5.70 -7.49 -22.10
C ILE A 67 -6.87 -6.52 -22.17
N ALA A 68 -6.82 -5.44 -21.37
CA ALA A 68 -7.87 -4.41 -21.36
C ALA A 68 -8.07 -3.78 -22.74
N ASN A 69 -6.98 -3.47 -23.45
CA ASN A 69 -7.07 -2.95 -24.81
C ASN A 69 -7.72 -3.98 -25.75
N GLN A 70 -7.29 -5.24 -25.72
CA GLN A 70 -7.88 -6.29 -26.57
C GLN A 70 -9.38 -6.45 -26.32
N CYS A 71 -9.82 -6.42 -25.05
CA CYS A 71 -11.23 -6.48 -24.69
C CYS A 71 -12.06 -5.25 -25.12
N SER A 72 -11.40 -4.13 -25.43
CA SER A 72 -12.07 -2.86 -25.79
C SER A 72 -12.27 -2.71 -27.31
N PHE A 73 -11.48 -3.40 -28.14
CA PHE A 73 -11.46 -3.23 -29.60
C PHE A 73 -12.26 -4.28 -30.37
N ASP A 74 -12.53 -5.47 -29.81
CA ASP A 74 -13.21 -6.56 -30.54
C ASP A 74 -14.67 -6.76 -30.09
N ASN A 75 -15.64 -6.40 -30.96
CA ASN A 75 -17.07 -6.62 -30.75
C ASN A 75 -17.49 -8.12 -30.66
N GLY A 76 -16.58 -9.06 -30.96
CA GLY A 76 -16.78 -10.51 -30.80
C GLY A 76 -16.27 -11.10 -29.47
N SER A 77 -15.64 -10.29 -28.61
CA SER A 77 -14.91 -10.76 -27.42
C SER A 77 -15.69 -10.63 -26.10
N TYR A 78 -17.03 -10.57 -26.15
CA TYR A 78 -17.89 -10.35 -24.98
C TYR A 78 -17.63 -11.34 -23.82
N GLY A 79 -17.28 -12.60 -24.14
CA GLY A 79 -16.88 -13.60 -23.14
C GLY A 79 -15.56 -13.26 -22.42
N PHE A 80 -14.55 -12.82 -23.16
CA PHE A 80 -13.26 -12.43 -22.57
C PHE A 80 -13.35 -11.16 -21.72
N GLY A 81 -14.25 -10.22 -22.06
CA GLY A 81 -14.52 -9.05 -21.23
C GLY A 81 -15.09 -9.43 -19.85
N LEU A 82 -15.94 -10.46 -19.78
CA LEU A 82 -16.47 -10.99 -18.53
C LEU A 82 -15.38 -11.71 -17.71
N ASP A 83 -14.53 -12.50 -18.34
CA ASP A 83 -13.41 -13.18 -17.68
C ASP A 83 -12.35 -12.18 -17.18
N TYR A 84 -12.05 -11.15 -17.96
CA TYR A 84 -11.18 -10.05 -17.53
C TYR A 84 -11.78 -9.30 -16.35
N GLY A 85 -13.08 -8.98 -16.42
CA GLY A 85 -13.80 -8.37 -15.31
C GLY A 85 -13.84 -9.24 -14.05
N TYR A 86 -13.93 -10.55 -14.20
CA TYR A 86 -13.87 -11.52 -13.10
C TYR A 86 -12.47 -11.58 -12.47
N TYR A 87 -11.44 -11.76 -13.29
CA TYR A 87 -10.04 -11.75 -12.87
C TYR A 87 -9.68 -10.46 -12.12
N MET A 88 -10.07 -9.30 -12.64
CA MET A 88 -9.76 -8.02 -12.00
C MET A 88 -10.43 -7.85 -10.64
N LYS A 89 -11.62 -8.43 -10.42
CA LYS A 89 -12.27 -8.42 -9.11
C LYS A 89 -11.55 -9.32 -8.10
N ILE A 90 -11.13 -10.52 -8.53
CA ILE A 90 -10.33 -11.40 -7.68
C ILE A 90 -8.99 -10.74 -7.35
N TYR A 91 -8.26 -10.26 -8.36
CA TYR A 91 -6.98 -9.59 -8.20
C TYR A 91 -7.08 -8.42 -7.22
N ARG A 92 -8.13 -7.59 -7.38
CA ARG A 92 -8.34 -6.44 -6.50
C ARG A 92 -8.71 -6.85 -5.08
N SER A 93 -9.58 -7.83 -4.92
CA SER A 93 -9.96 -8.39 -3.61
C SER A 93 -8.74 -8.94 -2.88
N TYR A 94 -7.90 -9.66 -3.62
CA TYR A 94 -6.68 -10.29 -3.11
C TYR A 94 -5.64 -9.24 -2.69
N GLU A 95 -5.36 -8.24 -3.54
CA GLU A 95 -4.47 -7.12 -3.21
C GLU A 95 -4.98 -6.39 -1.95
N LEU A 96 -6.27 -6.08 -1.86
CA LEU A 96 -6.84 -5.37 -0.71
C LEU A 96 -6.73 -6.19 0.57
N CYS A 97 -7.14 -7.45 0.54
CA CYS A 97 -7.15 -8.33 1.71
C CYS A 97 -5.75 -8.48 2.31
N LEU A 98 -4.73 -8.72 1.48
CA LEU A 98 -3.36 -8.89 1.97
C LEU A 98 -2.69 -7.56 2.35
N VAL A 99 -2.83 -6.52 1.52
CA VAL A 99 -1.99 -5.31 1.63
C VAL A 99 -2.62 -4.23 2.48
N GLU A 100 -3.94 -4.01 2.32
CA GLU A 100 -4.66 -2.92 2.98
C GLU A 100 -5.42 -3.41 4.22
N GLY A 101 -5.67 -4.72 4.32
CA GLY A 101 -6.27 -5.38 5.46
C GLY A 101 -7.73 -5.82 5.21
N TYR A 102 -8.29 -6.48 6.23
CA TYR A 102 -9.61 -7.10 6.18
C TYR A 102 -10.75 -6.12 5.92
N GLU A 103 -10.79 -4.97 6.61
CA GLU A 103 -11.85 -3.97 6.44
C GLU A 103 -11.90 -3.44 5.00
N ALA A 104 -10.75 -3.08 4.42
CA ALA A 104 -10.68 -2.59 3.04
C ALA A 104 -11.16 -3.63 2.02
N PHE A 105 -10.94 -4.92 2.31
CA PHE A 105 -11.49 -6.01 1.52
C PHE A 105 -13.00 -6.09 1.68
N ILE A 106 -13.54 -6.08 2.90
CA ILE A 106 -14.99 -6.15 3.14
C ILE A 106 -15.72 -4.98 2.49
N ASP A 107 -15.24 -3.75 2.64
CA ASP A 107 -15.81 -2.56 2.00
C ASP A 107 -15.89 -2.71 0.47
N TYR A 108 -14.81 -3.22 -0.13
CA TYR A 108 -14.76 -3.44 -1.57
C TYR A 108 -15.76 -4.51 -2.00
N VAL A 109 -15.85 -5.60 -1.24
CA VAL A 109 -16.74 -6.71 -1.53
C VAL A 109 -18.20 -6.28 -1.41
N ASP A 110 -18.57 -5.53 -0.37
CA ASP A 110 -19.93 -5.05 -0.20
C ASP A 110 -20.33 -4.06 -1.30
N MET A 111 -19.44 -3.13 -1.65
CA MET A 111 -19.64 -2.24 -2.81
C MET A 111 -19.83 -3.02 -4.12
N GLU A 112 -19.05 -4.08 -4.36
CA GLU A 112 -19.19 -4.89 -5.58
C GLU A 112 -20.48 -5.75 -5.57
N LYS A 113 -20.95 -6.16 -4.40
CA LYS A 113 -22.24 -6.85 -4.23
C LYS A 113 -23.40 -5.92 -4.61
N GLU A 114 -23.39 -4.68 -4.14
CA GLU A 114 -24.40 -3.66 -4.43
C GLU A 114 -24.48 -3.31 -5.91
N LYS A 115 -23.32 -3.20 -6.60
CA LYS A 115 -23.29 -2.93 -8.04
C LYS A 115 -23.93 -4.02 -8.90
N GLY A 116 -24.07 -5.25 -8.40
CA GLY A 116 -24.83 -6.32 -9.05
C GLY A 116 -24.33 -6.80 -10.42
N LYS A 117 -23.10 -6.46 -10.83
CA LYS A 117 -22.54 -6.81 -12.15
C LYS A 117 -22.39 -8.33 -12.33
N SER A 118 -22.53 -8.84 -13.56
CA SER A 118 -22.45 -10.28 -13.86
C SER A 118 -21.16 -10.95 -13.36
N SER A 119 -20.00 -10.30 -13.51
CA SER A 119 -18.73 -10.80 -12.99
C SER A 119 -18.64 -10.80 -11.46
N ALA A 120 -19.36 -9.90 -10.78
CA ALA A 120 -19.49 -9.94 -9.32
C ALA A 120 -20.38 -11.12 -8.89
N LYS A 121 -21.50 -11.36 -9.59
CA LYS A 121 -22.36 -12.53 -9.32
C LYS A 121 -21.61 -13.87 -9.45
N LYS A 122 -20.72 -14.00 -10.44
CA LYS A 122 -19.83 -15.18 -10.59
C LYS A 122 -18.94 -15.35 -9.35
N LEU A 123 -18.29 -14.26 -8.91
CA LEU A 123 -17.41 -14.24 -7.74
C LEU A 123 -18.14 -14.67 -6.45
N PHE A 124 -19.33 -14.14 -6.19
CA PHE A 124 -20.08 -14.46 -4.97
C PHE A 124 -20.65 -15.88 -4.93
N LYS A 125 -20.73 -16.56 -6.08
CA LYS A 125 -21.13 -17.97 -6.14
C LYS A 125 -19.98 -18.93 -5.90
N ASP A 126 -18.73 -18.47 -6.04
CA ASP A 126 -17.56 -19.31 -5.84
C ASP A 126 -17.42 -19.69 -4.37
N GLU A 127 -17.27 -21.00 -4.10
CA GLU A 127 -17.13 -21.53 -2.75
C GLU A 127 -15.87 -21.04 -2.05
N ARG A 128 -14.74 -20.94 -2.78
CA ARG A 128 -13.47 -20.45 -2.22
C ARG A 128 -13.61 -18.98 -1.82
N PHE A 129 -14.27 -18.17 -2.63
CA PHE A 129 -14.49 -16.76 -2.32
C PHE A 129 -15.41 -16.57 -1.10
N ARG A 130 -16.46 -17.38 -0.97
CA ARG A 130 -17.30 -17.39 0.24
C ARG A 130 -16.49 -17.77 1.48
N LYS A 131 -15.69 -18.84 1.39
CA LYS A 131 -14.80 -19.27 2.47
C LYS A 131 -13.81 -18.19 2.88
N ILE A 132 -13.23 -17.45 1.94
CA ILE A 132 -12.38 -16.28 2.25
C ILE A 132 -13.14 -15.25 3.07
N ARG A 133 -14.35 -14.87 2.64
CA ARG A 133 -15.18 -13.90 3.38
C ARG A 133 -15.51 -14.37 4.79
N ASP A 134 -15.84 -15.65 4.93
CA ASP A 134 -16.14 -16.25 6.23
C ASP A 134 -14.92 -16.23 7.15
N LEU A 135 -13.73 -16.60 6.63
CA LEU A 135 -12.48 -16.52 7.37
C LEU A 135 -12.18 -15.08 7.82
N VAL A 136 -12.36 -14.09 6.95
CA VAL A 136 -12.14 -12.68 7.29
C VAL A 136 -13.12 -12.20 8.36
N ASN A 137 -14.40 -12.56 8.25
CA ASN A 137 -15.43 -12.13 9.22
C ASN A 137 -15.31 -12.83 10.58
N CYS A 138 -14.79 -14.06 10.61
CA CYS A 138 -14.62 -14.83 11.83
C CYS A 138 -13.25 -14.64 12.49
N ASP A 139 -12.26 -14.05 11.81
CA ASP A 139 -10.95 -13.77 12.39
C ASP A 139 -11.06 -12.63 13.40
N THR A 140 -10.94 -12.98 14.68
CA THR A 140 -10.92 -12.00 15.78
C THR A 140 -9.54 -11.37 15.98
N SER A 141 -8.51 -11.91 15.33
CA SER A 141 -7.16 -11.37 15.41
C SER A 141 -6.98 -10.19 14.45
N PRO A 142 -6.22 -9.14 14.84
CA PRO A 142 -5.91 -8.06 13.93
C PRO A 142 -5.13 -8.59 12.73
N HIS A 143 -5.40 -8.03 11.55
CA HIS A 143 -4.59 -8.29 10.36
C HIS A 143 -3.09 -8.11 10.71
N PRO A 144 -2.17 -9.00 10.28
CA PRO A 144 -0.77 -8.97 10.72
C PRO A 144 -0.09 -7.61 10.57
N LYS A 145 -0.36 -6.87 9.49
CA LYS A 145 0.18 -5.51 9.30
C LYS A 145 -0.40 -4.49 10.29
N VAL A 146 -1.68 -4.62 10.66
CA VAL A 146 -2.31 -3.75 11.67
C VAL A 146 -1.71 -4.04 13.03
N ARG A 147 -1.42 -5.31 13.36
CA ARG A 147 -0.68 -5.66 14.57
C ARG A 147 0.69 -5.00 14.64
N ASP A 148 1.44 -5.01 13.54
CA ASP A 148 2.75 -4.33 13.48
C ASP A 148 2.62 -2.79 13.51
N LEU A 149 1.54 -2.23 12.95
CA LEU A 149 1.23 -0.80 13.09
C LEU A 149 0.97 -0.44 14.55
N LEU A 150 0.15 -1.23 15.26
CA LEU A 150 -0.11 -1.09 16.69
C LEU A 150 1.16 -1.20 17.51
N PHE A 151 2.04 -2.14 17.16
CA PHE A 151 3.34 -2.28 17.80
C PHE A 151 4.19 -0.99 17.68
N LEU A 152 4.17 -0.34 16.52
CA LEU A 152 4.94 0.90 16.29
C LEU A 152 4.32 2.15 16.93
N THR A 153 3.03 2.13 17.27
CA THR A 153 2.29 3.36 17.63
C THR A 153 1.67 3.34 19.02
N VAL A 154 1.43 2.16 19.60
CA VAL A 154 0.70 2.01 20.87
C VAL A 154 1.46 1.14 21.89
N ASP A 155 2.47 0.39 21.46
CA ASP A 155 3.11 -0.59 22.35
C ASP A 155 3.82 0.06 23.55
N PRO A 156 3.43 -0.30 24.79
CA PRO A 156 4.02 0.27 26.00
C PRO A 156 5.50 -0.11 26.20
N MET A 157 6.01 -1.11 25.49
CA MET A 157 7.44 -1.44 25.49
C MET A 157 8.30 -0.40 24.76
N TYR A 158 7.69 0.48 23.97
CA TYR A 158 8.35 1.60 23.29
C TYR A 158 7.73 2.92 23.73
N PRO A 159 7.78 3.27 25.04
CA PRO A 159 7.12 4.46 25.56
C PRO A 159 7.65 5.74 24.92
N MET A 160 8.89 5.72 24.43
CA MET A 160 9.50 6.82 23.70
C MET A 160 8.77 7.20 22.41
N TRP A 161 7.98 6.29 21.80
CA TRP A 161 7.24 6.57 20.56
C TRP A 161 5.83 7.09 20.80
N LYS A 162 5.32 7.00 22.04
CA LYS A 162 3.98 7.50 22.39
C LYS A 162 3.82 8.99 22.13
N ASP A 163 4.91 9.74 22.27
CA ASP A 163 4.92 11.19 22.05
C ASP A 163 5.27 11.57 20.61
N PHE A 164 5.48 10.60 19.69
CA PHE A 164 5.90 10.89 18.31
C PHE A 164 4.73 11.33 17.43
N ALA A 165 4.89 12.48 16.78
CA ALA A 165 4.03 12.97 15.73
C ALA A 165 4.20 12.06 14.52
N THR A 166 3.18 11.25 14.24
CA THR A 166 3.28 10.15 13.28
C THR A 166 2.42 10.41 12.05
N VAL A 167 2.98 10.18 10.87
CA VAL A 167 2.22 10.14 9.61
C VAL A 167 2.19 8.72 9.08
N VAL A 168 0.99 8.18 8.85
CA VAL A 168 0.81 6.82 8.32
C VAL A 168 0.23 6.89 6.91
N PHE A 169 0.97 6.37 5.93
CA PHE A 169 0.55 6.33 4.54
C PHE A 169 -0.15 5.01 4.19
N VAL A 170 -1.38 5.13 3.69
CA VAL A 170 -2.20 4.04 3.15
C VAL A 170 -2.56 4.30 1.68
N ASN A 171 -3.02 3.28 0.94
CA ASN A 171 -3.49 3.50 -0.44
C ASN A 171 -4.98 3.76 -0.52
N GLN A 172 -5.80 3.15 0.34
CA GLN A 172 -7.25 3.34 0.32
C GLN A 172 -7.69 4.48 1.23
N LYS A 173 -8.74 5.18 0.78
CA LYS A 173 -9.42 6.19 1.57
C LYS A 173 -10.12 5.56 2.77
N SER A 174 -10.86 4.47 2.54
CA SER A 174 -11.57 3.77 3.61
C SER A 174 -10.63 3.25 4.67
N THR A 175 -9.47 2.68 4.31
CA THR A 175 -8.44 2.29 5.31
C THR A 175 -7.99 3.47 6.18
N ALA A 176 -7.80 4.67 5.62
CA ALA A 176 -7.42 5.84 6.41
C ALA A 176 -8.52 6.25 7.40
N GLU A 177 -9.78 6.25 6.94
CA GLU A 177 -10.95 6.57 7.76
C GLU A 177 -11.17 5.53 8.87
N SER A 178 -11.09 4.24 8.54
CA SER A 178 -11.23 3.18 9.52
C SER A 178 -10.11 3.21 10.55
N PHE A 179 -8.86 3.45 10.14
CA PHE A 179 -7.76 3.61 11.09
C PHE A 179 -7.95 4.84 11.99
N LYS A 180 -8.37 5.99 11.45
CA LYS A 180 -8.73 7.16 12.28
C LYS A 180 -9.76 6.76 13.36
N CYS A 181 -10.85 6.13 12.95
CA CYS A 181 -11.90 5.70 13.88
C CYS A 181 -11.39 4.69 14.92
N TYR A 182 -10.66 3.67 14.49
CA TYR A 182 -10.14 2.60 15.34
C TYR A 182 -9.15 3.14 16.39
N PHE A 183 -8.14 3.90 15.97
CA PHE A 183 -7.12 4.44 16.88
C PHE A 183 -7.68 5.47 17.85
N ASN A 184 -8.62 6.33 17.40
CA ASN A 184 -9.28 7.28 18.28
C ASN A 184 -10.21 6.61 19.30
N ASN A 185 -11.04 5.66 18.87
CA ASN A 185 -12.06 5.07 19.74
C ASN A 185 -11.51 4.00 20.68
N VAL A 186 -10.62 3.14 20.18
CA VAL A 186 -10.09 1.98 20.91
C VAL A 186 -8.85 2.36 21.71
N HIS A 187 -7.89 3.04 21.08
CA HIS A 187 -6.60 3.36 21.69
C HIS A 187 -6.51 4.77 22.28
N LYS A 188 -7.58 5.57 22.16
CA LYS A 188 -7.68 6.93 22.71
C LYS A 188 -6.57 7.87 22.22
N LEU A 189 -6.10 7.64 20.99
CA LEU A 189 -5.12 8.51 20.33
C LEU A 189 -5.84 9.61 19.57
N LYS A 190 -5.28 10.82 19.59
CA LYS A 190 -5.80 11.97 18.84
C LYS A 190 -5.38 11.83 17.38
N THR A 191 -6.31 11.38 16.54
CA THR A 191 -6.00 11.06 15.15
C THR A 191 -6.86 11.81 14.15
N GLU A 192 -6.27 12.17 13.02
CA GLU A 192 -6.98 12.72 11.86
C GLU A 192 -6.65 12.00 10.55
N ALA A 193 -7.46 12.21 9.52
CA ALA A 193 -7.26 11.61 8.20
C ALA A 193 -7.23 12.67 7.10
N VAL A 194 -6.25 12.56 6.20
CA VAL A 194 -6.12 13.39 5.00
C VAL A 194 -6.34 12.51 3.76
N ILE A 195 -7.35 12.86 2.97
CA ILE A 195 -7.91 11.94 1.97
C ILE A 195 -7.87 12.50 0.56
N GLY A 196 -6.93 12.01 -0.24
CA GLY A 196 -6.80 12.42 -1.63
C GLY A 196 -6.11 13.77 -1.78
N ARG A 197 -6.41 14.47 -2.89
CA ARG A 197 -5.89 15.82 -3.15
C ARG A 197 -6.89 16.86 -2.68
N PRO A 198 -6.44 17.99 -2.12
CA PRO A 198 -7.34 19.12 -1.92
C PRO A 198 -7.85 19.59 -3.28
N LYS A 199 -9.16 19.75 -3.42
CA LYS A 199 -9.83 20.19 -4.64
C LYS A 199 -9.98 21.70 -4.72
N ASN A 200 -9.87 22.38 -3.59
CA ASN A 200 -10.09 23.81 -3.45
C ASN A 200 -9.18 24.38 -2.35
N LYS A 201 -9.14 25.72 -2.25
CA LYS A 201 -8.31 26.44 -1.27
C LYS A 201 -8.66 26.07 0.17
N LYS A 202 -9.95 25.90 0.48
CA LYS A 202 -10.44 25.57 1.82
C LYS A 202 -9.94 24.20 2.28
N GLU A 203 -10.04 23.17 1.44
CA GLU A 203 -9.49 21.83 1.73
C GLU A 203 -7.97 21.87 1.92
N ARG A 204 -7.25 22.71 1.15
CA ARG A 204 -5.81 22.89 1.34
C ARG A 204 -5.48 23.53 2.69
N GLU A 205 -6.24 24.54 3.10
CA GLU A 205 -6.10 25.19 4.41
C GLU A 205 -6.43 24.21 5.56
N GLU A 206 -7.45 23.36 5.39
CA GLU A 206 -7.81 22.31 6.36
C GLU A 206 -6.70 21.26 6.50
N TYR A 207 -6.12 20.81 5.40
CA TYR A 207 -5.01 19.85 5.43
C TYR A 207 -3.76 20.46 6.08
N ALA A 208 -3.45 21.72 5.76
CA ALA A 208 -2.35 22.44 6.39
C ALA A 208 -2.57 22.56 7.91
N GLU A 209 -3.79 22.84 8.35
CA GLU A 209 -4.13 22.95 9.76
C GLU A 209 -4.00 21.59 10.49
N ILE A 210 -4.42 20.49 9.88
CA ILE A 210 -4.22 19.14 10.43
C ILE A 210 -2.72 18.87 10.64
N PHE A 211 -1.85 19.20 9.67
CA PHE A 211 -0.41 18.98 9.83
C PHE A 211 0.24 19.95 10.83
N ARG A 212 -0.27 21.17 10.98
CA ARG A 212 0.18 22.07 12.06
C ARG A 212 -0.16 21.50 13.44
N LYS A 213 -1.37 20.98 13.61
CA LYS A 213 -1.80 20.31 14.86
C LYS A 213 -0.95 19.07 15.17
N LEU A 214 -0.52 18.35 14.14
CA LEU A 214 0.44 17.26 14.30
C LEU A 214 1.81 17.78 14.76
N GLU A 215 2.33 18.84 14.13
CA GLU A 215 3.62 19.45 14.53
C GLU A 215 3.58 20.04 15.96
N SER A 216 2.44 20.59 16.37
CA SER A 216 2.21 21.15 17.72
C SER A 216 1.86 20.12 18.80
N ARG A 217 1.77 18.81 18.45
CA ARG A 217 1.37 17.70 19.34
C ARG A 217 -0.07 17.76 19.84
N GLU A 218 -0.93 18.50 19.14
CA GLU A 218 -2.37 18.40 19.36
C GLU A 218 -2.94 17.12 18.77
N LEU A 219 -2.26 16.53 17.77
CA LEU A 219 -2.54 15.21 17.21
C LEU A 219 -1.34 14.28 17.42
N ASP A 220 -1.64 13.00 17.64
CA ASP A 220 -0.63 11.94 17.76
C ASP A 220 -0.32 11.35 16.37
N ILE A 221 -1.37 11.09 15.58
CA ILE A 221 -1.26 10.37 14.30
C ILE A 221 -2.12 11.02 13.21
N VAL A 222 -1.58 11.17 12.00
CA VAL A 222 -2.34 11.51 10.79
C VAL A 222 -2.26 10.38 9.78
N PHE A 223 -3.42 9.84 9.37
CA PHE A 223 -3.54 8.83 8.32
C PHE A 223 -3.73 9.50 6.96
N VAL A 224 -2.89 9.18 5.99
CA VAL A 224 -2.89 9.83 4.67
C VAL A 224 -3.12 8.80 3.57
N SER A 225 -4.23 8.95 2.83
CA SER A 225 -4.46 8.17 1.60
C SER A 225 -3.98 8.95 0.38
N LYS A 226 -3.38 8.25 -0.60
CA LYS A 226 -2.83 8.79 -1.88
C LYS A 226 -3.30 10.23 -2.23
N VAL A 227 -2.52 11.25 -1.89
CA VAL A 227 -1.64 12.07 -2.74
C VAL A 227 -1.04 13.17 -1.86
N ILE A 228 0.25 13.06 -1.60
CA ILE A 228 1.15 14.21 -1.58
C ILE A 228 2.01 13.99 -2.81
N LYS A 229 1.81 14.78 -3.88
CA LYS A 229 2.70 14.79 -5.04
C LYS A 229 3.75 15.87 -4.83
N GLU A 230 4.95 15.67 -5.38
CA GLU A 230 6.09 16.59 -5.38
C GLU A 230 5.78 18.04 -5.81
N ASP A 231 4.66 18.25 -6.50
CA ASP A 231 4.41 19.49 -7.27
C ASP A 231 3.68 20.57 -6.46
N GLU A 232 3.09 20.22 -5.32
CA GLU A 232 2.65 21.20 -4.32
C GLU A 232 3.64 21.13 -3.17
N GLU A 233 4.22 22.27 -2.81
CA GLU A 233 5.22 22.42 -1.78
C GLU A 233 4.74 21.88 -0.43
N ASP A 234 4.89 20.57 -0.22
CA ASP A 234 4.82 19.91 1.08
C ASP A 234 6.10 20.23 1.90
N LYS A 235 6.57 21.47 1.76
CA LYS A 235 7.75 22.01 2.43
C LYS A 235 7.50 22.08 3.94
N GLU A 236 6.25 22.25 4.35
CA GLU A 236 5.87 22.50 5.74
C GLU A 236 5.50 21.25 6.55
N THR A 237 5.10 20.15 5.91
CA THR A 237 4.74 18.93 6.65
C THR A 237 5.96 18.34 7.36
N LYS A 238 5.86 18.20 8.69
CA LYS A 238 6.90 17.64 9.56
C LYS A 238 6.29 16.62 10.49
N ALA A 239 6.97 15.50 10.64
CA ALA A 239 6.61 14.44 11.56
C ALA A 239 7.89 13.87 12.16
N ASP A 240 7.77 13.23 13.31
CA ASP A 240 8.86 12.46 13.92
C ASP A 240 9.02 11.10 13.26
N MET A 241 7.88 10.50 12.91
CA MET A 241 7.81 9.18 12.35
C MET A 241 6.92 9.16 11.12
N VAL A 242 7.39 8.50 10.08
CA VAL A 242 6.60 8.19 8.88
C VAL A 242 6.47 6.68 8.76
N ILE A 243 5.24 6.17 8.73
CA ILE A 243 4.97 4.75 8.53
C ILE A 243 4.33 4.56 7.16
N HIS A 244 5.00 3.82 6.29
CA HIS A 244 4.43 3.30 5.06
C HIS A 244 3.70 1.99 5.37
N PHE A 245 2.43 2.09 5.72
CA PHE A 245 1.55 0.92 5.82
C PHE A 245 1.34 0.31 4.43
N SER A 246 1.07 1.16 3.43
CA SER A 246 1.00 0.74 2.03
C SER A 246 2.21 1.23 1.23
N MET A 247 2.83 0.32 0.49
CA MET A 247 4.06 0.63 -0.24
C MET A 247 3.83 1.65 -1.35
N PRO A 248 4.71 2.68 -1.47
CA PRO A 248 4.64 3.63 -2.57
C PRO A 248 4.99 2.93 -3.89
N LYS A 249 4.14 3.10 -4.92
CA LYS A 249 4.36 2.49 -6.25
C LYS A 249 5.49 3.15 -7.06
N ARG A 250 6.06 4.26 -6.60
CA ARG A 250 7.13 5.02 -7.28
C ARG A 250 8.20 5.42 -6.27
N LYS A 251 9.47 5.27 -6.65
CA LYS A 251 10.65 5.71 -5.86
C LYS A 251 10.55 7.17 -5.43
N VAL A 252 10.09 8.02 -6.34
CA VAL A 252 9.87 9.45 -6.09
C VAL A 252 8.91 9.68 -4.92
N TRP A 253 7.79 8.97 -4.88
CA TRP A 253 6.82 9.07 -3.79
C TRP A 253 7.35 8.51 -2.48
N ARG A 254 8.20 7.47 -2.53
CA ARG A 254 8.93 6.99 -1.34
C ARG A 254 9.74 8.14 -0.75
N ILE A 255 10.64 8.72 -1.54
CA ILE A 255 11.54 9.79 -1.11
C ILE A 255 10.76 10.99 -0.56
N ALA A 256 9.74 11.47 -1.29
CA ALA A 256 8.95 12.62 -0.86
C ALA A 256 8.26 12.40 0.49
N ARG A 257 7.65 11.22 0.69
CA ARG A 257 6.98 10.85 1.94
C ARG A 257 7.98 10.66 3.09
N SER A 258 9.09 9.97 2.84
CA SER A 258 10.14 9.74 3.84
C SER A 258 10.80 11.07 4.28
N ASN A 259 10.87 12.05 3.38
CA ASN A 259 11.40 13.39 3.70
C ASN A 259 10.54 14.20 4.68
N ILE A 260 9.31 13.79 4.97
CA ILE A 260 8.49 14.40 6.03
C ILE A 260 9.14 14.17 7.40
N ALA A 261 9.65 12.95 7.65
CA ALA A 261 10.36 12.60 8.88
C ALA A 261 11.72 13.32 8.98
N ALA A 262 12.38 13.54 7.84
CA ALA A 262 13.68 14.23 7.77
C ALA A 262 13.71 15.60 8.44
N LYS A 263 12.56 16.26 8.45
CA LYS A 263 12.38 17.63 8.92
C LYS A 263 11.91 17.69 10.38
N SER A 264 11.87 16.55 11.09
CA SER A 264 11.55 16.54 12.52
C SER A 264 12.46 17.52 13.27
N LYS A 265 11.85 18.33 14.13
CA LYS A 265 12.56 19.25 15.04
C LYS A 265 13.04 18.55 16.31
N TYR A 266 12.47 17.40 16.64
CA TYR A 266 12.62 16.73 17.93
C TYR A 266 13.47 15.46 17.85
N ILE A 267 13.47 14.82 16.68
CA ILE A 267 14.28 13.63 16.41
C ILE A 267 15.20 13.94 15.25
N ARG A 268 16.50 13.91 15.51
CA ARG A 268 17.51 14.15 14.48
C ARG A 268 17.34 13.14 13.33
N GLY A 269 16.88 13.64 12.17
CA GLY A 269 16.67 12.85 10.96
C GLY A 269 15.33 12.10 10.86
N GLY A 270 14.53 12.09 11.93
CA GLY A 270 13.26 11.35 12.05
C GLY A 270 13.41 9.82 11.87
N GLN A 271 12.30 9.10 11.93
CA GLN A 271 12.24 7.65 11.68
C GLN A 271 11.26 7.34 10.56
N VAL A 272 11.60 6.37 9.71
CA VAL A 272 10.74 5.93 8.61
C VAL A 272 10.60 4.42 8.67
N TYR A 273 9.37 3.91 8.78
CA TYR A 273 9.08 2.49 8.82
C TYR A 273 8.28 2.06 7.59
N PHE A 274 8.65 0.92 7.03
CA PHE A 274 7.92 0.23 5.97
C PHE A 274 7.35 -1.06 6.55
N ILE A 275 6.03 -1.19 6.64
CA ILE A 275 5.37 -2.43 7.07
C ILE A 275 5.08 -3.24 5.81
N CYS A 276 5.89 -4.28 5.58
CA CYS A 276 5.84 -5.08 4.37
C CYS A 276 5.36 -6.49 4.72
N LEU A 277 4.22 -6.92 4.18
CA LEU A 277 3.84 -8.33 4.29
C LEU A 277 4.88 -9.20 3.57
N ASN A 278 5.13 -10.39 4.10
CA ASN A 278 6.00 -11.39 3.49
C ASN A 278 5.35 -12.05 2.27
N HIS A 279 4.94 -11.22 1.29
CA HIS A 279 4.22 -11.59 0.09
C HIS A 279 4.59 -10.64 -1.06
N ASP A 280 4.55 -11.12 -2.30
CA ASP A 280 5.06 -10.38 -3.48
C ASP A 280 4.28 -9.09 -3.76
N PHE A 281 3.00 -9.02 -3.42
CA PHE A 281 2.21 -7.80 -3.54
C PHE A 281 2.79 -6.60 -2.77
N ASP A 282 3.45 -6.85 -1.64
CA ASP A 282 4.06 -5.81 -0.81
C ASP A 282 5.58 -5.74 -1.03
N LYS A 283 6.24 -6.89 -1.15
CA LYS A 283 7.69 -6.95 -1.34
C LYS A 283 8.13 -6.37 -2.67
N ALA A 284 7.44 -6.69 -3.78
CA ALA A 284 7.90 -6.24 -5.09
C ALA A 284 7.91 -4.70 -5.22
N PRO A 285 6.86 -3.96 -4.80
CA PRO A 285 6.90 -2.49 -4.77
C PRO A 285 8.00 -1.94 -3.87
N TYR A 286 8.20 -2.52 -2.68
CA TYR A 286 9.29 -2.15 -1.78
C TYR A 286 10.64 -2.34 -2.49
N MET A 287 10.96 -3.56 -2.93
CA MET A 287 12.23 -3.89 -3.59
C MET A 287 12.48 -3.07 -4.87
N SER A 288 11.44 -2.72 -5.61
CA SER A 288 11.58 -1.84 -6.78
C SER A 288 11.95 -0.40 -6.43
N SER A 289 11.61 0.05 -5.21
CA SER A 289 11.87 1.41 -4.72
C SER A 289 13.21 1.57 -3.99
N PHE A 290 13.84 0.44 -3.61
CA PHE A 290 15.15 0.38 -2.99
C PHE A 290 16.17 -0.21 -3.97
N PRO A 291 17.09 0.60 -4.53
CA PRO A 291 18.14 0.04 -5.37
C PRO A 291 18.99 -0.90 -4.52
N TRP A 292 19.05 -2.18 -4.91
CA TRP A 292 20.14 -3.06 -4.50
C TRP A 292 21.45 -2.30 -4.73
N PRO A 293 22.43 -2.34 -3.80
CA PRO A 293 23.76 -1.90 -4.13
C PRO A 293 24.18 -2.68 -5.37
N LYS A 294 24.31 -1.99 -6.51
CA LYS A 294 24.94 -2.59 -7.69
C LYS A 294 26.27 -3.11 -7.17
N LYS A 295 26.51 -4.43 -7.22
CA LYS A 295 27.83 -4.98 -6.95
C LYS A 295 28.80 -4.11 -7.74
N LYS A 296 29.67 -3.35 -7.06
CA LYS A 296 30.72 -2.60 -7.74
C LYS A 296 31.39 -3.63 -8.63
N LYS A 297 31.35 -3.44 -9.96
CA LYS A 297 32.25 -4.19 -10.82
C LYS A 297 33.63 -3.93 -10.22
N LYS A 298 34.32 -4.98 -9.77
CA LYS A 298 35.74 -4.87 -9.47
C LYS A 298 36.38 -4.38 -10.77
N THR A 299 36.68 -3.10 -10.84
CA THR A 299 37.59 -2.59 -11.85
C THR A 299 38.92 -3.22 -11.46
N ASN A 300 39.29 -4.31 -12.11
CA ASN A 300 40.67 -4.76 -12.10
C ASN A 300 41.45 -3.70 -12.89
N GLN A 301 41.81 -2.61 -12.22
CA GLN A 301 42.99 -1.85 -12.62
C GLN A 301 44.17 -2.72 -12.19
N ILE A 302 44.63 -3.55 -13.12
CA ILE A 302 46.00 -4.00 -13.13
C ILE A 302 46.78 -2.74 -13.52
N GLU A 303 47.40 -2.09 -12.54
CA GLU A 303 48.52 -1.19 -12.80
C GLU A 303 49.64 -2.09 -13.35
N LEU A 304 49.88 -2.00 -14.65
CA LEU A 304 51.16 -2.42 -15.22
C LEU A 304 52.11 -1.23 -15.09
N PHE A 305 53.26 -1.53 -14.50
CA PHE A 305 54.42 -0.68 -14.22
C PHE A 305 54.77 0.33 -15.32
#